data_AF-E6ZZI3-F1
#
_entry.id   AF-E6ZZI3-F1
#
_cell.length_a   1.000
_cell.length_b   1.000
_cell.length_c   1.000
_cell.angle_alpha   90.00
_cell.angle_beta   90.00
_cell.angle_gamma   90.00
#
_symmetry.space_group_name_H-M   'P 1'
#
loop_
_entity.id
_entity.type
_entity.pdbx_description
1 polymer ?
#
loop_
_entity_poly.entity_id
_entity_poly.type
_entity_poly.pdbx_seq_one_letter_code
_entity_poly.pdbx_strand_id
1 'polypeptide(L)'
;MHRPAILLGLVWLFVSLVVASGVPYMWREEEILYNTWANEYLGGYPAHYDGVLQRNPSYKHMIVAHPELETQARDYALQPGNGPYKMQDMRGVTMAMTKIPGDQGPARSWNLRQTDQIHEDVIAFWRINRNGARLLGFDKVPVGANAVQEVKSMSEIMRGYRLHP
;
A
#
# COMPACT_ATOMS: atom_id res chain seq x y z
N MET A 1 12.71 22.17 59.63
CA MET A 1 11.49 21.94 58.82
C MET A 1 11.71 22.58 57.46
N HIS A 2 11.22 21.94 56.39
CA HIS A 2 11.28 22.32 54.96
C HIS A 2 12.51 21.88 54.13
N ARG A 3 12.30 20.78 53.39
CA ARG A 3 13.00 20.41 52.15
C ARG A 3 12.40 21.22 50.98
N PRO A 4 13.17 21.50 49.93
CA PRO A 4 12.65 21.43 48.57
C PRO A 4 13.43 20.36 47.81
N ALA A 5 12.87 19.15 47.82
CA ALA A 5 13.05 18.23 46.71
C ALA A 5 12.12 18.68 45.57
N ILE A 6 12.42 18.27 44.35
CA ILE A 6 11.61 18.41 43.12
C ILE A 6 11.93 19.67 42.30
N LEU A 7 12.95 19.57 41.46
CA LEU A 7 13.13 20.42 40.27
C LEU A 7 14.04 19.70 39.25
N LEU A 8 13.70 18.46 38.88
CA LEU A 8 14.50 17.66 37.93
C LEU A 8 13.65 16.64 37.16
N GLY A 9 12.43 17.01 36.76
CA GLY A 9 11.47 16.07 36.17
C GLY A 9 10.55 16.66 35.10
N LEU A 10 10.99 17.67 34.34
CA LEU A 10 10.12 18.35 33.36
C LEU A 10 10.80 18.68 32.02
N VAL A 11 11.82 17.89 31.60
CA VAL A 11 12.45 18.07 30.27
C VAL A 11 12.34 16.82 29.39
N TRP A 12 11.67 15.76 29.86
CA TRP A 12 11.51 14.48 29.14
C TRP A 12 10.14 14.31 28.46
N LEU A 13 9.42 15.40 28.23
CA LEU A 13 8.11 15.38 27.59
C LEU A 13 8.18 16.16 26.28
N PHE A 14 7.92 15.42 25.18
CA PHE A 14 7.65 15.90 23.83
C PHE A 14 8.82 16.22 22.90
N VAL A 15 9.61 15.19 22.59
CA VAL A 15 10.13 15.07 21.21
C VAL A 15 9.64 13.74 20.62
N SER A 16 8.32 13.57 20.60
CA SER A 16 7.68 12.67 19.64
C SER A 16 7.72 13.39 18.30
N LEU A 17 8.87 13.37 17.64
CA LEU A 17 8.99 13.76 16.24
C LEU A 17 8.09 12.81 15.46
N VAL A 18 6.84 13.24 15.23
CA VAL A 18 5.98 12.66 14.20
C VAL A 18 6.71 12.94 12.89
N VAL A 19 7.57 12.01 12.48
CA VAL A 19 8.11 12.02 11.12
C VAL A 19 6.88 11.87 10.24
N ALA A 20 6.45 12.98 9.65
CA ALA A 20 5.37 12.96 8.68
C ALA A 20 5.78 11.95 7.61
N SER A 21 5.08 10.82 7.55
CA SER A 21 5.27 9.79 6.53
C SER A 21 4.83 10.39 5.19
N GLY A 22 5.76 11.11 4.56
CA GLY A 22 5.57 11.68 3.23
C GLY A 22 5.27 10.59 2.21
N VAL A 23 4.61 10.95 1.11
CA VAL A 23 4.43 10.03 -0.01
C VAL A 23 5.80 9.49 -0.42
N PRO A 24 5.94 8.17 -0.55
CA PRO A 24 7.18 7.57 -1.01
C PRO A 24 7.59 8.20 -2.33
N TYR A 25 8.84 8.64 -2.41
CA TYR A 25 9.37 9.21 -3.63
C TYR A 25 9.40 8.17 -4.76
N MET A 26 8.68 8.45 -5.85
CA MET A 26 8.74 7.72 -7.10
C MET A 26 9.66 8.44 -8.08
N TRP A 27 10.46 7.68 -8.82
CA TRP A 27 11.17 8.18 -9.98
C TRP A 27 10.21 8.38 -11.14
N ARG A 28 10.59 9.19 -12.13
CA ARG A 28 9.72 9.51 -13.27
C ARG A 28 9.26 8.26 -14.01
N GLU A 29 10.16 7.30 -14.21
CA GLU A 29 9.87 6.04 -14.90
C GLU A 29 8.87 5.19 -14.11
N GLU A 30 8.96 5.22 -12.78
CA GLU A 30 8.07 4.48 -11.88
C GLU A 30 6.70 5.12 -11.81
N GLU A 31 6.62 6.45 -11.81
CA GLU A 31 5.37 7.19 -11.87
C GLU A 31 4.64 6.94 -13.20
N ILE A 32 5.38 6.92 -14.32
CA ILE A 32 4.83 6.56 -15.63
C ILE A 32 4.28 5.13 -15.59
N LEU A 33 5.07 4.18 -15.07
CA LEU A 33 4.67 2.79 -14.98
C LEU A 33 3.43 2.61 -14.09
N TYR A 34 3.44 3.26 -12.92
CA TYR A 34 2.34 3.25 -11.96
C TYR A 34 1.05 3.77 -12.58
N ASN A 35 1.09 4.95 -13.20
CA ASN A 35 -0.08 5.54 -13.84
C ASN A 35 -0.59 4.69 -15.01
N THR A 36 0.31 4.13 -15.81
CA THR A 36 -0.04 3.26 -16.93
C THR A 36 -0.79 2.03 -16.43
N TRP A 37 -0.23 1.32 -15.45
CA TRP A 37 -0.84 0.10 -14.92
C TRP A 37 -2.13 0.37 -14.15
N ALA A 38 -2.21 1.48 -13.42
CA ALA A 38 -3.43 1.89 -12.74
C ALA A 38 -4.55 2.18 -13.74
N ASN A 39 -4.24 2.88 -14.84
CA ASN A 39 -5.23 3.17 -15.89
C ASN A 39 -5.66 1.90 -16.63
N GLU A 40 -4.74 0.97 -16.90
CA GLU A 40 -5.10 -0.34 -17.46
C GLU A 40 -6.02 -1.12 -16.52
N TYR A 41 -5.75 -1.08 -15.20
CA TYR A 41 -6.63 -1.70 -14.20
C TYR A 41 -8.05 -1.10 -14.25
N LEU A 42 -8.17 0.23 -14.39
CA LEU A 42 -9.47 0.88 -14.57
C LEU A 42 -10.17 0.47 -15.88
N GLY A 43 -9.43 0.09 -16.92
CA GLY A 43 -10.00 -0.47 -18.15
C GLY A 43 -10.63 -1.85 -17.97
N GLY A 44 -10.35 -2.53 -16.85
CA GLY A 44 -10.91 -3.85 -16.52
C GLY A 44 -12.29 -3.81 -15.84
N TYR A 45 -12.89 -2.64 -15.67
CA TYR A 45 -14.22 -2.52 -15.07
C TYR A 45 -15.35 -2.78 -16.08
N PRO A 46 -16.45 -3.38 -15.64
CA PRO A 46 -17.68 -3.43 -16.43
C PRO A 46 -18.22 -2.03 -16.80
N ALA A 47 -18.87 -1.92 -17.95
CA ALA A 47 -19.43 -0.66 -18.47
C ALA A 47 -20.45 0.04 -17.52
N HIS A 48 -21.06 -0.68 -16.58
CA HIS A 48 -21.98 -0.06 -15.61
C HIS A 48 -21.27 0.82 -14.56
N TYR A 49 -19.93 0.81 -14.51
CA TYR A 49 -19.13 1.73 -13.72
C TYR A 49 -18.72 3.01 -14.49
N ASP A 50 -19.13 3.16 -15.76
CA ASP A 50 -18.82 4.34 -16.57
C ASP A 50 -19.26 5.63 -15.85
N GLY A 51 -18.34 6.58 -15.70
CA GLY A 51 -18.55 7.85 -14.99
C GLY A 51 -18.36 7.79 -13.46
N VAL A 52 -18.17 6.60 -12.88
CA VAL A 52 -17.94 6.40 -11.43
C VAL A 52 -16.51 5.90 -11.14
N LEU A 53 -15.74 5.56 -12.18
CA LEU A 53 -14.35 5.13 -12.06
C LEU A 53 -13.46 6.28 -11.59
N GLN A 54 -13.27 6.37 -10.27
CA GLN A 54 -12.30 7.27 -9.67
C GLN A 54 -11.20 6.46 -9.00
N ARG A 55 -9.97 6.70 -9.43
CA ARG A 55 -8.78 6.32 -8.69
C ARG A 55 -8.51 7.40 -7.66
N ASN A 56 -8.51 7.05 -6.39
CA ASN A 56 -8.31 8.00 -5.30
C ASN A 56 -6.94 7.76 -4.62
N PRO A 57 -5.93 8.60 -4.89
CA PRO A 57 -4.63 8.52 -4.24
C PRO A 57 -4.73 8.71 -2.73
N SER A 58 -4.60 7.61 -1.99
CA SER A 58 -4.99 7.55 -0.59
C SER A 58 -3.83 7.34 0.37
N TYR A 59 -2.62 7.06 -0.11
CA TYR A 59 -1.45 6.75 0.73
C TYR A 59 -1.27 7.74 1.90
N LYS A 60 -1.25 9.05 1.64
CA LYS A 60 -1.04 10.10 2.66
C LYS A 60 -2.06 10.03 3.80
N HIS A 61 -3.32 9.79 3.46
CA HIS A 61 -4.41 9.76 4.42
C HIS A 61 -4.42 8.43 5.19
N MET A 62 -4.18 7.33 4.48
CA MET A 62 -4.22 5.99 5.04
C MET A 62 -3.05 5.72 5.99
N ILE A 63 -1.83 6.19 5.68
CA ILE A 63 -0.66 5.93 6.53
C ILE A 63 -0.75 6.64 7.89
N VAL A 64 -1.47 7.76 7.97
CA VAL A 64 -1.71 8.48 9.23
C VAL A 64 -2.72 7.73 10.10
N ALA A 65 -3.80 7.23 9.50
CA ALA A 65 -4.82 6.46 10.20
C ALA A 65 -4.39 5.01 10.51
N HIS A 66 -3.51 4.45 9.68
CA HIS A 66 -3.02 3.07 9.77
C HIS A 66 -1.49 3.07 9.65
N PRO A 67 -0.75 3.30 10.75
CA PRO A 67 0.71 3.36 10.71
C PRO A 67 1.39 2.08 10.19
N GLU A 68 0.72 0.92 10.30
CA GLU A 68 1.19 -0.37 9.81
C GLU A 68 0.72 -0.69 8.38
N LEU A 69 0.14 0.27 7.65
CA LEU A 69 -0.46 0.08 6.32
C LEU A 69 0.45 -0.73 5.38
N GLU A 70 1.71 -0.31 5.26
CA GLU A 70 2.68 -0.94 4.37
C GLU A 70 3.02 -2.38 4.79
N THR A 71 3.24 -2.62 6.08
CA THR A 71 3.50 -3.95 6.62
C THR A 71 2.31 -4.87 6.38
N GLN A 72 1.10 -4.42 6.71
CA GLN A 72 -0.13 -5.20 6.54
C GLN A 72 -0.42 -5.51 5.06
N ALA A 73 -0.22 -4.53 4.17
CA ALA A 73 -0.37 -4.72 2.73
C ALA A 73 0.66 -5.70 2.16
N ARG A 74 1.91 -5.65 2.65
CA ARG A 74 2.99 -6.56 2.26
C ARG A 74 2.69 -7.98 2.72
N ASP A 75 2.32 -8.15 3.99
CA ASP A 75 2.04 -9.46 4.58
C ASP A 75 0.84 -10.12 3.90
N TYR A 76 -0.17 -9.33 3.50
CA TYR A 76 -1.24 -9.80 2.63
C TYR A 76 -0.70 -10.31 1.29
N ALA A 77 0.13 -9.51 0.61
CA ALA A 77 0.70 -9.86 -0.69
C ALA A 77 1.64 -11.07 -0.69
N LEU A 78 2.23 -11.41 0.46
CA LEU A 78 3.07 -12.58 0.66
C LEU A 78 2.27 -13.89 0.69
N GLN A 79 0.97 -13.83 0.98
CA GLN A 79 0.11 -15.02 1.06
C GLN A 79 -0.15 -15.63 -0.33
N PRO A 80 -0.28 -16.96 -0.42
CA PRO A 80 -0.65 -17.61 -1.68
C PRO A 80 -1.96 -17.05 -2.26
N GLY A 81 -1.95 -16.74 -3.56
CA GLY A 81 -3.13 -16.19 -4.25
C GLY A 81 -3.41 -14.71 -4.02
N ASN A 82 -2.59 -14.03 -3.21
CA ASN A 82 -2.67 -12.58 -2.93
C ASN A 82 -1.54 -11.76 -3.59
N GLY A 83 -0.75 -12.41 -4.45
CA GLY A 83 0.43 -11.84 -5.08
C GLY A 83 0.13 -10.76 -6.13
N PRO A 84 1.17 -10.25 -6.80
CA PRO A 84 0.98 -9.25 -7.84
C PRO A 84 0.11 -9.75 -8.99
N TYR A 85 -0.77 -8.90 -9.51
CA TYR A 85 -1.47 -9.15 -10.79
C TYR A 85 -0.72 -8.55 -11.98
N LYS A 86 0.33 -7.77 -11.70
CA LYS A 86 1.20 -7.19 -12.72
C LYS A 86 2.59 -6.97 -12.14
N MET A 87 3.62 -7.32 -12.91
CA MET A 87 5.01 -7.10 -12.54
C MET A 87 5.89 -6.77 -13.74
N GLN A 88 7.00 -6.08 -13.48
CA GLN A 88 8.04 -5.82 -14.47
C GLN A 88 9.40 -5.77 -13.79
N ASP A 89 10.31 -6.61 -14.28
CA ASP A 89 11.71 -6.59 -13.87
C ASP A 89 12.44 -5.45 -14.58
N MET A 90 13.19 -4.67 -13.81
CA MET A 90 14.10 -3.63 -14.26
C MET A 90 15.48 -3.90 -13.64
N ARG A 91 16.50 -3.14 -14.03
CA ARG A 91 17.87 -3.39 -13.58
C ARG A 91 18.00 -3.28 -12.05
N GLY A 92 18.03 -4.43 -11.38
CA GLY A 92 18.20 -4.55 -9.92
C GLY A 92 16.96 -4.25 -9.09
N VAL A 93 15.79 -4.15 -9.71
CA VAL A 93 14.52 -3.87 -9.04
C VAL A 93 13.35 -4.47 -9.82
N THR A 94 12.37 -5.00 -9.12
CA THR A 94 11.11 -5.47 -9.69
C THR A 94 10.00 -4.53 -9.22
N MET A 95 9.25 -3.99 -10.17
CA MET A 95 8.02 -3.23 -9.89
C MET A 95 6.84 -4.19 -9.91
N ALA A 96 5.91 -4.03 -8.98
CA ALA A 96 4.76 -4.92 -8.87
C ALA A 96 3.50 -4.18 -8.43
N MET A 97 2.33 -4.63 -8.90
CA MET A 97 1.03 -4.18 -8.40
C MET A 97 0.24 -5.33 -7.81
N THR A 98 -0.28 -5.14 -6.59
CA THR A 98 -1.16 -6.09 -5.92
C THR A 98 -2.54 -5.47 -5.73
N LYS A 99 -3.57 -6.34 -5.63
CA LYS A 99 -4.94 -5.94 -5.31
C LYS A 99 -5.30 -6.44 -3.92
N ILE A 100 -5.91 -5.59 -3.10
CA ILE A 100 -6.50 -5.99 -1.82
C ILE A 100 -8.00 -5.72 -1.89
N PRO A 101 -8.85 -6.76 -1.97
CA PRO A 101 -10.30 -6.57 -1.98
C PRO A 101 -10.78 -5.89 -0.69
N GLY A 102 -11.73 -4.96 -0.81
CA GLY A 102 -12.24 -4.17 0.33
C GLY A 102 -12.80 -4.99 1.48
N ASP A 103 -13.28 -6.21 1.19
CA ASP A 103 -13.85 -7.16 2.15
C ASP A 103 -12.88 -8.27 2.57
N GLN A 104 -11.57 -8.14 2.33
CA GLN A 104 -10.59 -9.17 2.66
C GLN A 104 -9.37 -8.64 3.40
N GLY A 105 -8.77 -9.52 4.22
CA GLY A 105 -7.52 -9.27 4.91
C GLY A 105 -7.49 -7.91 5.63
N PRO A 106 -6.45 -7.08 5.41
CA PRO A 106 -6.28 -5.81 6.11
C PRO A 106 -7.25 -4.71 5.64
N ALA A 107 -7.90 -4.84 4.49
CA ALA A 107 -8.87 -3.84 4.05
C ALA A 107 -10.07 -3.69 5.00
N ARG A 108 -10.41 -4.76 5.74
CA ARG A 108 -11.46 -4.73 6.77
C ARG A 108 -11.09 -3.82 7.94
N SER A 109 -9.84 -3.86 8.41
CA SER A 109 -9.37 -2.99 9.50
C SER A 109 -9.16 -1.55 9.05
N TRP A 110 -9.04 -1.33 7.74
CA TRP A 110 -8.96 -0.01 7.10
C TRP A 110 -10.32 0.63 6.82
N ASN A 111 -11.42 -0.05 7.15
CA ASN A 111 -12.79 0.42 6.97
C ASN A 111 -13.11 0.82 5.51
N LEU A 112 -12.63 0.04 4.54
CA LEU A 112 -12.86 0.27 3.10
C LEU A 112 -14.25 -0.16 2.60
N ARG A 113 -15.06 -0.73 3.49
CA ARG A 113 -16.48 -0.98 3.25
C ARG A 113 -17.32 -0.32 4.32
N GLN A 114 -18.10 0.65 3.91
CA GLN A 114 -19.13 1.30 4.72
C GLN A 114 -20.49 0.98 4.10
N THR A 115 -21.48 0.69 4.94
CA THR A 115 -22.81 0.19 4.53
C THR A 115 -23.52 1.06 3.49
N ASP A 116 -23.21 2.37 3.45
CA ASP A 116 -23.88 3.36 2.59
C ASP A 116 -22.95 3.98 1.53
N GLN A 117 -21.75 3.41 1.32
CA GLN A 117 -20.78 3.91 0.32
C GLN A 117 -20.43 2.84 -0.71
N ILE A 118 -19.95 3.29 -1.87
CA ILE A 118 -19.36 2.41 -2.88
C ILE A 118 -18.21 1.66 -2.21
N HIS A 119 -18.27 0.34 -2.21
CA HIS A 119 -17.20 -0.48 -1.68
C HIS A 119 -15.93 -0.25 -2.48
N GLU A 120 -14.81 -0.09 -1.78
CA GLU A 120 -13.52 0.21 -2.41
C GLU A 120 -12.58 -0.99 -2.29
N ASP A 121 -11.89 -1.33 -3.38
CA ASP A 121 -10.70 -2.15 -3.37
C ASP A 121 -9.45 -1.25 -3.32
N VAL A 122 -8.29 -1.85 -3.08
CA VAL A 122 -7.00 -1.17 -3.11
C VAL A 122 -6.13 -1.74 -4.21
N ILE A 123 -5.45 -0.86 -4.94
CA ILE A 123 -4.26 -1.20 -5.71
C ILE A 123 -3.02 -0.65 -5.00
N ALA A 124 -2.06 -1.52 -4.75
CA ALA A 124 -0.80 -1.20 -4.08
C ALA A 124 0.36 -1.39 -5.05
N PHE A 125 1.21 -0.38 -5.19
CA PHE A 125 2.35 -0.39 -6.11
C PHE A 125 3.66 -0.47 -5.34
N TRP A 126 4.48 -1.46 -5.68
CA TRP A 126 5.65 -1.87 -4.92
C TRP A 126 6.92 -1.71 -5.74
N ARG A 127 7.98 -1.26 -5.05
CA ARG A 127 9.36 -1.39 -5.50
C ARG A 127 10.03 -2.49 -4.70
N ILE A 128 10.48 -3.54 -5.37
CA ILE A 128 11.08 -4.72 -4.73
C ILE A 128 12.53 -4.83 -5.19
N ASN A 129 13.47 -4.81 -4.26
CA ASN A 129 14.89 -5.00 -4.56
C ASN A 129 15.57 -5.74 -3.40
N ARG A 130 16.90 -5.79 -3.38
CA ARG A 130 17.71 -6.42 -2.31
C ARG A 130 17.50 -5.86 -0.90
N ASN A 131 16.80 -4.75 -0.74
CA ASN A 131 16.50 -4.14 0.57
C ASN A 131 15.09 -4.47 1.07
N GLY A 132 14.25 -5.11 0.25
CA GLY A 132 12.86 -5.42 0.60
C GLY A 132 11.85 -4.96 -0.45
N ALA A 133 10.59 -5.23 -0.15
CA ALA A 133 9.45 -4.62 -0.83
C ALA A 133 9.08 -3.32 -0.11
N ARG A 134 9.09 -2.21 -0.86
CA ARG A 134 8.67 -0.89 -0.38
C ARG A 134 7.41 -0.47 -1.12
N LEU A 135 6.39 -0.05 -0.38
CA LEU A 135 5.17 0.51 -0.94
C LEU A 135 5.48 1.90 -1.48
N LEU A 136 5.15 2.13 -2.75
CA LEU A 136 5.29 3.42 -3.41
C LEU A 136 3.94 4.10 -3.60
N GLY A 137 2.93 3.36 -4.06
CA GLY A 137 1.58 3.88 -4.34
C GLY A 137 0.51 3.08 -3.63
N PHE A 138 -0.57 3.74 -3.22
CA PHE A 138 -1.72 3.13 -2.57
C PHE A 138 -2.96 3.93 -2.95
N ASP A 139 -3.75 3.37 -3.86
CA ASP A 139 -4.92 4.03 -4.40
C ASP A 139 -6.16 3.18 -4.12
N LYS A 140 -7.21 3.86 -3.69
CA LYS A 140 -8.53 3.25 -3.58
C LYS A 140 -9.23 3.35 -4.92
N VAL A 141 -9.94 2.29 -5.26
CA VAL A 141 -10.69 2.15 -6.51
C VAL A 141 -12.03 1.48 -6.21
N PRO A 142 -13.10 1.71 -6.97
CA PRO A 142 -14.36 1.00 -6.77
C PRO A 142 -14.17 -0.52 -6.83
N VAL A 143 -14.98 -1.31 -6.16
CA VAL A 143 -14.96 -2.77 -6.33
C VAL A 143 -15.35 -3.15 -7.76
N GLY A 144 -14.79 -4.25 -8.29
CA GLY A 144 -15.32 -4.89 -9.51
C GLY A 144 -14.40 -4.95 -10.72
N ALA A 145 -13.17 -4.43 -10.63
CA ALA A 145 -12.16 -4.73 -11.65
C ALA A 145 -11.76 -6.21 -11.59
N ASN A 146 -11.91 -6.90 -12.73
CA ASN A 146 -11.56 -8.31 -12.87
C ASN A 146 -10.06 -8.50 -13.17
N ALA A 147 -9.19 -7.88 -12.37
CA ALA A 147 -7.78 -8.22 -12.39
C ALA A 147 -7.57 -9.58 -11.72
N VAL A 148 -7.15 -10.56 -12.53
CA VAL A 148 -6.72 -11.88 -12.08
C VAL A 148 -5.34 -11.72 -11.47
N GLN A 149 -5.18 -12.08 -10.20
CA GLN A 149 -3.87 -12.09 -9.56
C GLN A 149 -3.00 -13.17 -10.18
N GLU A 150 -1.74 -12.87 -10.46
CA GLU A 150 -0.85 -13.87 -11.03
C GLU A 150 -0.59 -14.97 -10.01
N VAL A 151 -0.27 -16.16 -10.50
CA VAL A 151 0.08 -17.31 -9.65
C VAL A 151 1.37 -17.03 -8.84
N LYS A 152 2.21 -16.10 -9.32
CA LYS A 152 3.48 -15.78 -8.70
C LYS A 152 3.27 -14.94 -7.44
N SER A 153 3.69 -15.46 -6.28
CA SER A 153 3.54 -14.73 -5.01
C SER A 153 4.58 -13.60 -4.87
N MET A 154 4.30 -12.61 -4.01
CA MET A 154 5.30 -11.60 -3.64
C MET A 154 6.57 -12.25 -3.04
N SER A 155 6.39 -13.36 -2.31
CA SER A 155 7.49 -14.12 -1.72
C SER A 155 8.40 -14.77 -2.78
N GLU A 156 7.87 -15.16 -3.94
CA GLU A 156 8.68 -15.64 -5.06
C GLU A 156 9.56 -14.56 -5.68
N ILE A 157 9.05 -13.34 -5.78
CA ILE A 157 9.82 -12.20 -6.28
C ILE A 157 10.94 -11.86 -5.28
N MET A 158 10.61 -11.78 -4.00
CA MET A 158 11.59 -11.47 -2.94
C MET A 158 12.69 -12.53 -2.84
N ARG A 159 12.36 -13.83 -3.02
CA ARG A 159 13.36 -14.90 -3.09
C ARG A 159 14.38 -14.70 -4.23
N GLY A 160 13.98 -14.11 -5.35
CA GLY A 160 14.88 -13.74 -6.45
C GLY A 160 15.98 -12.76 -6.03
N TYR A 161 15.72 -11.96 -4.99
CA TYR A 161 16.70 -11.03 -4.40
C TYR A 161 17.43 -11.60 -3.18
N ARG A 162 17.29 -12.91 -2.89
CA ARG A 162 17.81 -13.59 -1.68
C ARG A 162 17.30 -12.97 -0.39
N LEU A 163 16.09 -12.42 -0.41
CA LEU A 163 15.41 -11.95 0.77
C LEU A 163 14.62 -13.09 1.40
N HIS A 164 14.70 -13.19 2.72
CA HIS A 164 13.76 -13.99 3.49
C HIS A 164 12.52 -13.11 3.76
N PRO A 165 11.30 -13.61 3.47
CA PRO A 165 10.07 -12.91 3.80
C PRO A 165 9.90 -12.73 5.31
#